data_AF-A0A7W5D3Q7-F1
#
_entry.id   AF-A0A7W5D3Q7-F1
#
_cell.length_a   1.000
_cell.length_b   1.000
_cell.length_c   1.000
_cell.angle_alpha   90.00
_cell.angle_beta   90.00
_cell.angle_gamma   90.00
#
_symmetry.space_group_name_H-M   'P 1'
#
loop_
_entity.id
_entity.type
_entity.pdbx_description
1 polymer ?
#
loop_
_entity_poly.entity_id
_entity_poly.type
_entity_poly.pdbx_seq_one_letter_code
_entity_poly.pdbx_strand_id
1 'polypeptide(L)'
;MKDGKRARLIALRIIVAGLIVLWASFIFGFSGQTGGESGGLSAKVADALVSAADFFTGATTVGSARASAIEALQFPIRKAAHMSEYAVLALLVLAQLRLWPAFGDPGKQSAAPMAGMTGDGDDVSFLEDGPTQQACARRSARGELTRPPGEWISPLLRLAGPRSDQPDRPSHDVVPGAPTAAFAIPAAAYLRTLRRAALVAWGAATLYAATDEFHQLFVPGRAGLPTDVLIDATGAALGLLVACALMAAFYHRRAS
;
A
#
# COMPACT_ATOMS: atom_id res chain seq x y z
N MET A 1 28.29 -0.75 -4.61
CA MET A 1 27.24 0.30 -4.40
C MET A 1 25.83 -0.27 -4.20
N LYS A 2 25.45 -1.43 -4.79
CA LYS A 2 24.12 -2.06 -4.60
C LYS A 2 23.89 -2.57 -3.17
N ASP A 3 24.95 -3.00 -2.49
CA ASP A 3 24.85 -3.61 -1.14
C ASP A 3 24.45 -2.60 -0.07
N GLY A 4 24.93 -1.35 -0.16
CA GLY A 4 24.57 -0.28 0.77
C GLY A 4 23.09 0.12 0.69
N LYS A 5 22.47 0.11 -0.50
CA LYS A 5 21.03 0.42 -0.66
C LYS A 5 20.16 -0.70 -0.07
N ARG A 6 20.54 -1.96 -0.28
CA ARG A 6 19.85 -3.12 0.29
C ARG A 6 19.94 -3.12 1.82
N ALA A 7 21.14 -2.89 2.37
CA ALA A 7 21.35 -2.78 3.81
C ALA A 7 20.50 -1.67 4.45
N ARG A 8 20.45 -0.48 3.82
CA ARG A 8 19.60 0.64 4.30
C ARG A 8 18.11 0.29 4.30
N LEU A 9 17.62 -0.38 3.25
CA LEU A 9 16.21 -0.79 3.18
C LEU A 9 15.87 -1.82 4.26
N ILE A 10 16.76 -2.80 4.50
CA ILE A 10 16.60 -3.80 5.56
C ILE A 10 16.59 -3.11 6.92
N ALA A 11 17.56 -2.22 7.18
CA ALA A 11 17.61 -1.46 8.43
C ALA A 11 16.33 -0.64 8.66
N LEU A 12 15.82 0.05 7.62
CA LEU A 12 14.59 0.83 7.73
C LEU A 12 13.37 -0.04 8.07
N ARG A 13 13.26 -1.24 7.48
CA ARG A 13 12.17 -2.20 7.81
C ARG A 13 12.24 -2.66 9.26
N ILE A 14 13.44 -2.91 9.77
CA ILE A 14 13.66 -3.32 11.16
C ILE A 14 13.31 -2.16 12.10
N ILE A 15 13.76 -0.95 11.79
CA ILE A 15 13.47 0.25 12.59
C ILE A 15 11.97 0.50 12.66
N VAL A 16 11.27 0.51 11.52
CA VAL A 16 9.82 0.75 11.49
C VAL A 16 9.06 -0.40 12.16
N ALA A 17 9.49 -1.66 12.02
CA ALA A 17 8.93 -2.77 12.78
C ALA A 17 9.08 -2.56 14.30
N GLY A 18 10.27 -2.13 14.74
CA GLY A 18 10.54 -1.82 16.14
C GLY A 18 9.65 -0.69 16.66
N LEU A 19 9.43 0.36 15.86
CA LEU A 19 8.51 1.45 16.20
C LEU A 19 7.05 0.98 16.32
N ILE A 20 6.60 0.07 15.45
CA ILE A 20 5.26 -0.54 15.55
C ILE A 20 5.13 -1.29 16.88
N VAL A 21 6.12 -2.13 17.21
CA VAL A 21 6.10 -2.90 18.47
C VAL A 21 6.14 -1.96 19.67
N LEU A 22 6.99 -0.94 19.65
CA LEU A 22 7.07 0.06 20.70
C LEU A 22 5.73 0.79 20.90
N TRP A 23 5.09 1.20 19.81
CA TRP A 23 3.81 1.89 19.85
C TRP A 23 2.66 0.97 20.31
N ALA A 24 2.66 -0.28 19.86
CA ALA A 24 1.72 -1.29 20.34
C ALA A 24 1.89 -1.52 21.86
N SER A 25 3.12 -1.67 22.34
CA SER A 25 3.41 -1.78 23.78
C SER A 25 2.94 -0.55 24.57
N PHE A 26 3.06 0.65 23.99
CA PHE A 26 2.54 1.88 24.58
C PHE A 26 1.01 1.82 24.73
N ILE A 27 0.27 1.46 23.67
CA ILE A 27 -1.19 1.29 23.71
C ILE A 27 -1.59 0.25 24.75
N PHE A 28 -0.93 -0.91 24.74
CA PHE A 28 -1.16 -1.99 25.70
C PHE A 28 -0.95 -1.53 27.16
N GLY A 29 0.03 -0.65 27.41
CA GLY A 29 0.24 -0.06 28.73
C GLY A 29 -0.91 0.83 29.21
N PHE A 30 -1.63 1.49 28.30
CA PHE A 30 -2.84 2.26 28.63
C PHE A 30 -4.09 1.36 28.75
N SER A 31 -4.13 0.25 28.01
CA SER A 31 -5.17 -0.80 28.11
C SER A 31 -5.37 -1.33 29.52
N GLY A 32 -4.26 -1.60 30.21
CA GLY A 32 -4.26 -2.19 31.56
C GLY A 32 -4.69 -1.22 32.66
N GLN A 33 -4.83 0.08 32.37
CA GLN A 33 -5.17 1.08 33.37
C GLN A 33 -6.68 1.15 33.60
N THR A 34 -7.08 1.16 34.87
CA THR A 34 -8.48 1.34 35.24
C THR A 34 -8.99 2.71 34.77
N GLY A 35 -10.31 2.84 34.59
CA GLY A 35 -10.93 4.09 34.14
C GLY A 35 -10.60 5.30 35.04
N GLY A 36 -10.31 5.06 36.31
CA GLY A 36 -9.94 6.08 37.30
C GLY A 36 -8.51 6.60 37.13
N GLU A 37 -7.52 5.72 36.92
CA GLU A 37 -6.11 6.13 36.74
C GLU A 37 -5.91 6.88 35.41
N SER A 38 -6.44 6.32 34.31
CA SER A 38 -6.42 6.96 33.00
C SER A 38 -7.23 8.27 32.97
N GLY A 39 -8.34 8.31 33.74
CA GLY A 39 -9.17 9.51 33.89
C GLY A 39 -8.43 10.70 34.47
N GLY A 40 -7.40 10.50 35.30
CA GLY A 40 -6.63 11.59 35.91
C GLY A 40 -5.83 12.42 34.90
N LEU A 41 -5.30 11.81 33.82
CA LEU A 41 -4.63 12.55 32.75
C LEU A 41 -5.65 13.28 31.87
N SER A 42 -6.74 12.59 31.50
CA SER A 42 -7.84 13.20 30.75
C SER A 42 -8.47 14.37 31.51
N ALA A 43 -8.54 14.31 32.85
CA ALA A 43 -9.02 15.40 33.70
C ALA A 43 -8.14 16.65 33.58
N LYS A 44 -6.82 16.50 33.54
CA LYS A 44 -5.89 17.63 33.34
C LYS A 44 -6.07 18.27 31.97
N VAL A 45 -6.24 17.44 30.93
CA VAL A 45 -6.50 17.94 29.57
C VAL A 45 -7.87 18.62 29.50
N ALA A 46 -8.90 18.05 30.11
CA ALA A 46 -10.23 18.64 30.20
C ALA A 46 -10.20 20.00 30.93
N ASP A 47 -9.52 20.08 32.07
CA ASP A 47 -9.35 21.32 32.82
C ASP A 47 -8.61 22.39 32.01
N ALA A 48 -7.56 22.01 31.27
CA ALA A 48 -6.86 22.91 30.36
C ALA A 48 -7.77 23.43 29.23
N LEU A 49 -8.61 22.57 28.65
CA LEU A 49 -9.58 22.95 27.61
C LEU A 49 -10.67 23.88 28.13
N VAL A 50 -11.21 23.63 29.33
CA VAL A 50 -12.17 24.53 29.98
C VAL A 50 -11.52 25.87 30.30
N SER A 51 -10.27 25.89 30.77
CA SER A 51 -9.53 27.12 31.02
C SER A 51 -9.31 27.95 29.75
N ALA A 52 -8.98 27.29 28.64
CA ALA A 52 -8.85 27.96 27.35
C ALA A 52 -10.20 28.50 26.88
N ALA A 53 -11.29 27.73 27.02
CA ALA A 53 -12.63 28.16 26.65
C ALA A 53 -13.06 29.40 27.46
N ASP A 54 -12.91 29.38 28.79
CA ASP A 54 -13.20 30.49 29.68
C ASP A 54 -12.43 31.77 29.27
N PHE A 55 -11.15 31.62 28.90
CA PHE A 55 -10.34 32.71 28.39
C PHE A 55 -10.89 33.31 27.09
N PHE A 56 -11.31 32.47 26.13
CA PHE A 56 -11.83 32.94 24.84
C PHE A 56 -13.25 33.51 24.93
N THR A 57 -14.12 32.95 25.77
CA THR A 57 -15.52 33.41 25.90
C THR A 57 -15.69 34.50 26.95
N GLY A 58 -14.65 34.79 27.74
CA GLY A 58 -14.75 35.66 28.91
C GLY A 58 -15.66 35.08 30.00
N ALA A 59 -15.93 33.78 29.96
CA ALA A 59 -16.76 33.09 30.95
C ALA A 59 -15.91 32.73 32.17
N THR A 60 -16.55 32.63 33.34
CA THR A 60 -15.89 32.19 34.58
C THR A 60 -16.59 30.94 35.09
N THR A 61 -16.22 29.78 34.55
CA THR A 61 -16.72 28.52 35.10
C THR A 61 -16.02 28.20 36.43
N VAL A 62 -16.77 28.33 37.52
CA VAL A 62 -16.29 28.10 38.89
C VAL A 62 -17.15 27.07 39.63
N GLY A 63 -16.55 26.40 40.61
CA GLY A 63 -17.23 25.44 41.47
C GLY A 63 -17.84 24.25 40.72
N SER A 64 -19.13 23.97 40.99
CA SER A 64 -19.84 22.80 40.46
C SER A 64 -20.03 22.82 38.94
N ALA A 65 -20.15 24.00 38.33
CA ALA A 65 -20.29 24.14 36.88
C ALA A 65 -19.03 23.67 36.13
N ARG A 66 -17.85 24.01 36.66
CA ARG A 66 -16.56 23.56 36.11
C ARG A 66 -16.37 22.05 36.28
N ALA A 67 -16.68 21.53 37.46
CA ALA A 67 -16.58 20.09 37.72
C ALA A 67 -17.44 19.28 36.74
N SER A 68 -18.68 19.73 36.49
CA SER A 68 -19.60 19.10 35.52
C SER A 68 -19.07 19.18 34.09
N ALA A 69 -18.49 20.33 33.68
CA ALA A 69 -17.89 20.49 32.36
C ALA A 69 -16.67 19.58 32.15
N ILE A 70 -15.80 19.45 33.16
CA ILE A 70 -14.63 18.58 33.13
C ILE A 70 -15.06 17.11 32.99
N GLU A 71 -16.02 16.66 33.79
CA GLU A 71 -16.55 15.29 33.72
C GLU A 71 -17.15 14.99 32.34
N ALA A 72 -17.91 15.93 31.77
CA ALA A 72 -18.47 15.80 30.42
C ALA A 72 -17.40 15.74 29.33
N LEU A 73 -16.25 16.41 29.52
CA LEU A 73 -15.14 16.43 28.55
C LEU A 73 -14.20 15.23 28.68
N GLN A 74 -14.08 14.61 29.86
CA GLN A 74 -13.18 13.47 30.07
C GLN A 74 -13.49 12.31 29.13
N PHE A 75 -14.77 11.95 28.98
CA PHE A 75 -15.19 10.85 28.11
C PHE A 75 -14.82 11.07 26.63
N PRO A 76 -15.20 12.19 25.97
CA PRO A 76 -14.85 12.42 24.57
C PRO A 76 -13.34 12.58 24.36
N ILE A 77 -12.60 13.20 25.29
CA ILE A 77 -11.14 13.29 25.23
C ILE A 77 -10.51 11.90 25.21
N ARG A 78 -10.97 11.00 26.08
CA ARG A 78 -10.48 9.61 26.13
C ARG A 78 -10.74 8.87 24.82
N LYS A 79 -11.93 9.01 24.25
CA LYS A 79 -12.27 8.39 22.95
C LYS A 79 -11.40 8.96 21.82
N ALA A 80 -11.20 10.28 21.80
CA ALA A 80 -10.33 10.91 20.81
C ALA A 80 -8.87 10.46 20.94
N ALA A 81 -8.37 10.25 22.17
CA ALA A 81 -7.04 9.73 22.42
C ALA A 81 -6.87 8.33 21.81
N HIS A 82 -7.75 7.38 22.13
CA HIS A 82 -7.71 6.03 21.55
C HIS A 82 -7.79 6.07 20.01
N MET A 83 -8.73 6.84 19.45
CA MET A 83 -8.84 7.02 18.00
C MET A 83 -7.52 7.49 17.37
N SER A 84 -6.81 8.40 18.02
CA SER A 84 -5.52 8.92 17.55
C SER A 84 -4.38 7.90 17.70
N GLU A 85 -4.38 7.09 18.75
CA GLU A 85 -3.40 6.03 18.98
C GLU A 85 -3.46 4.96 17.89
N TYR A 86 -4.67 4.50 17.55
CA TYR A 86 -4.89 3.54 16.47
C TYR A 86 -4.67 4.17 15.09
N ALA A 87 -4.90 5.47 14.92
CA ALA A 87 -4.51 6.18 13.70
C ALA A 87 -2.99 6.18 13.50
N VAL A 88 -2.21 6.46 14.55
CA VAL A 88 -0.74 6.40 14.48
C VAL A 88 -0.28 4.97 14.20
N LEU A 89 -0.86 3.97 14.86
CA LEU A 89 -0.55 2.56 14.59
C LEU A 89 -0.79 2.20 13.12
N ALA A 90 -1.95 2.57 12.57
CA ALA A 90 -2.30 2.32 11.18
C ALA A 90 -1.31 3.01 10.21
N LEU A 91 -0.86 4.23 10.51
CA LEU A 91 0.13 4.95 9.71
C LEU A 91 1.51 4.29 9.76
N LEU A 92 1.93 3.78 10.92
CA LEU A 92 3.18 3.02 11.05
C LEU A 92 3.11 1.71 10.24
N VAL A 93 1.99 0.99 10.30
CA VAL A 93 1.77 -0.22 9.49
C VAL A 93 1.75 0.12 8.00
N LEU A 94 1.11 1.21 7.59
CA LEU A 94 1.14 1.67 6.20
C LEU A 94 2.57 1.99 5.77
N ALA A 95 3.33 2.74 6.56
CA ALA A 95 4.73 3.05 6.29
C ALA A 95 5.55 1.77 6.14
N GLN A 96 5.34 0.79 7.02
CA GLN A 96 5.96 -0.52 6.97
C GLN A 96 5.65 -1.21 5.65
N LEU A 97 4.38 -1.40 5.30
CA LEU A 97 3.96 -2.05 4.04
C LEU A 97 4.59 -1.39 2.81
N ARG A 98 4.68 -0.05 2.78
CA ARG A 98 5.27 0.70 1.66
C ARG A 98 6.78 0.43 1.45
N LEU A 99 7.46 -0.18 2.41
CA LEU A 99 8.85 -0.66 2.27
C LEU A 99 8.95 -2.04 1.59
N TRP A 100 7.86 -2.78 1.45
CA TRP A 100 7.84 -4.05 0.73
C TRP A 100 7.46 -3.87 -0.75
N PRO A 101 8.09 -4.61 -1.68
CA PRO A 101 7.77 -4.52 -3.10
C PRO A 101 6.30 -4.78 -3.42
N ALA A 102 5.67 -5.76 -2.75
CA ALA A 102 4.26 -6.11 -2.96
C ALA A 102 3.28 -4.94 -2.79
N PHE A 103 3.64 -3.98 -1.94
CA PHE A 103 2.84 -2.80 -1.64
C PHE A 103 3.58 -1.50 -1.95
N GLY A 104 4.74 -1.55 -2.60
CA GLY A 104 5.63 -0.41 -2.82
C GLY A 104 5.23 0.44 -4.04
N ASP A 105 5.95 1.53 -4.27
CA ASP A 105 5.73 2.37 -5.45
C ASP A 105 6.12 1.60 -6.73
N PRO A 106 5.18 1.35 -7.65
CA PRO A 106 5.48 0.64 -8.88
C PRO A 106 6.55 1.34 -9.73
N GLY A 107 6.64 2.68 -9.66
CA GLY A 107 7.64 3.46 -10.41
C GLY A 107 9.06 3.31 -9.89
N LYS A 108 9.22 2.98 -8.61
CA LYS A 108 10.54 2.63 -8.06
C LYS A 108 10.98 1.22 -8.42
N GLN A 109 10.04 0.35 -8.77
CA GLN A 109 10.29 -1.06 -9.07
C GLN A 109 10.65 -1.27 -10.55
N SER A 110 10.03 -0.53 -11.47
CA SER A 110 10.40 -0.56 -12.91
C SER A 110 11.78 0.04 -13.19
N ALA A 111 12.30 0.89 -12.30
CA ALA A 111 13.65 1.43 -12.38
C ALA A 111 14.75 0.47 -11.87
N ALA A 112 14.38 -0.72 -11.34
CA ALA A 112 15.36 -1.74 -11.06
C ALA A 112 15.89 -2.29 -12.39
N PRO A 113 17.22 -2.28 -12.64
CA PRO A 113 17.74 -2.81 -13.89
C PRO A 113 17.35 -4.27 -13.99
N MET A 114 16.90 -4.68 -15.17
CA MET A 114 16.74 -6.06 -15.64
C MET A 114 18.12 -6.76 -15.60
N ALA A 115 18.69 -6.91 -14.41
CA ALA A 115 19.98 -7.52 -14.17
C ALA A 115 19.73 -9.01 -13.93
N GLY A 116 19.66 -9.74 -15.03
CA GLY A 116 19.48 -11.18 -15.04
C GLY A 116 19.44 -11.76 -16.45
N MET A 117 20.24 -11.23 -17.38
CA MET A 117 20.54 -11.85 -18.68
C MET A 117 21.79 -11.18 -19.29
N THR A 118 22.90 -11.31 -18.59
CA THR A 118 24.24 -11.26 -19.19
C THR A 118 24.98 -12.46 -18.63
N GLY A 119 24.75 -13.62 -19.26
CA GLY A 119 25.69 -14.72 -19.14
C GLY A 119 26.91 -14.33 -19.95
N ASP A 120 28.03 -14.16 -19.27
CA ASP A 120 29.35 -14.11 -19.90
C ASP A 120 29.52 -15.38 -20.71
N GLY A 121 29.85 -15.21 -21.99
CA GLY A 121 30.44 -16.27 -22.77
C GLY A 121 31.87 -16.45 -22.30
N ASP A 122 32.17 -17.63 -21.78
CA ASP A 122 33.43 -18.35 -21.96
C ASP A 122 33.29 -19.67 -21.21
N ASP A 123 32.68 -20.66 -21.86
CA ASP A 123 33.00 -22.08 -21.70
C ASP A 123 32.39 -22.84 -22.87
N VAL A 124 33.19 -22.92 -23.94
CA VAL A 124 32.94 -23.84 -25.06
C VAL A 124 33.41 -25.22 -24.63
N SER A 125 32.46 -26.08 -24.24
CA SER A 125 32.65 -27.53 -24.38
C SER A 125 31.34 -28.18 -24.85
N PHE A 126 31.43 -28.63 -26.09
CA PHE A 126 30.62 -29.64 -26.78
C PHE A 126 29.67 -30.48 -25.91
N LEU A 127 28.37 -30.36 -26.18
CA LEU A 127 27.52 -31.50 -26.52
C LEU A 127 26.47 -30.99 -27.53
N GLU A 128 26.62 -31.43 -28.78
CA GLU A 128 25.58 -31.36 -29.81
C GLU A 128 24.38 -32.21 -29.36
N ASP A 129 23.16 -31.66 -29.48
CA ASP A 129 21.98 -32.34 -30.08
C ASP A 129 20.69 -31.50 -29.92
N GLY A 130 20.16 -31.00 -31.05
CA GLY A 130 18.72 -30.88 -31.30
C GLY A 130 17.99 -29.54 -31.04
N PRO A 131 16.94 -29.20 -31.81
CA PRO A 131 16.65 -27.81 -32.18
C PRO A 131 15.52 -27.14 -31.38
N THR A 132 15.81 -25.89 -31.00
CA THR A 132 14.95 -24.70 -31.20
C THR A 132 13.62 -24.59 -30.45
N GLN A 133 13.66 -23.97 -29.25
CA GLN A 133 12.52 -23.25 -28.67
C GLN A 133 12.26 -21.89 -29.37
N GLN A 134 12.03 -21.90 -30.68
CA GLN A 134 11.33 -20.82 -31.38
C GLN A 134 9.90 -21.29 -31.68
N ALA A 135 9.09 -21.45 -30.64
CA ALA A 135 7.67 -21.76 -30.80
C ALA A 135 6.86 -21.36 -29.55
N CYS A 136 6.94 -20.11 -29.11
CA CYS A 136 5.92 -19.54 -28.21
C CYS A 136 5.29 -18.24 -28.76
N ALA A 137 5.29 -18.13 -30.09
CA ALA A 137 4.56 -17.09 -30.82
C ALA A 137 3.99 -17.69 -32.11
N ARG A 138 3.11 -18.68 -31.99
CA ARG A 138 1.96 -18.98 -32.88
C ARG A 138 1.41 -20.37 -32.57
N ARG A 139 0.08 -20.41 -32.42
CA ARG A 139 -0.82 -21.55 -32.66
C ARG A 139 -0.93 -22.60 -31.54
N SER A 140 -2.05 -22.52 -30.82
CA SER A 140 -2.89 -23.71 -30.61
C SER A 140 -4.36 -23.28 -30.71
N ALA A 141 -4.77 -23.05 -31.96
CA ALA A 141 -6.13 -23.34 -32.37
C ALA A 141 -6.24 -24.88 -32.39
N ARG A 142 -6.94 -25.43 -31.40
CA ARG A 142 -7.31 -26.84 -31.34
C ARG A 142 -8.83 -26.88 -31.47
N GLY A 143 -9.30 -27.40 -32.59
CA GLY A 143 -10.72 -27.55 -32.89
C GLY A 143 -10.91 -28.24 -34.23
N GLU A 144 -11.23 -29.53 -34.14
CA GLU A 144 -11.98 -30.32 -35.12
C GLU A 144 -11.31 -30.75 -36.43
N LEU A 145 -10.80 -31.98 -36.32
CA LEU A 145 -10.60 -32.93 -37.40
C LEU A 145 -11.96 -33.56 -37.77
N THR A 146 -12.71 -32.99 -38.71
CA THR A 146 -13.65 -33.75 -39.56
C THR A 146 -13.67 -33.11 -40.95
N ARG A 147 -13.26 -33.87 -41.98
CA ARG A 147 -13.54 -33.52 -43.38
C ARG A 147 -14.62 -34.47 -43.89
N PRO A 148 -15.76 -33.99 -44.39
CA PRO A 148 -16.68 -34.83 -45.15
C PRO A 148 -16.13 -35.11 -46.56
N PRO A 149 -16.51 -36.24 -47.17
CA PRO A 149 -15.97 -36.67 -48.47
C PRO A 149 -16.74 -36.01 -49.62
N GLY A 150 -15.98 -35.52 -50.62
CA GLY A 150 -16.54 -35.18 -51.93
C GLY A 150 -16.40 -33.72 -52.31
N GLU A 151 -15.22 -33.34 -52.80
CA GLU A 151 -15.06 -32.22 -53.75
C GLU A 151 -13.77 -32.46 -54.56
N TRP A 152 -13.89 -33.38 -55.51
CA TRP A 152 -12.95 -33.62 -56.59
C TRP A 152 -13.41 -32.81 -57.80
N ILE A 153 -12.81 -31.65 -58.06
CA ILE A 153 -12.78 -30.82 -59.29
C ILE A 153 -11.99 -29.56 -58.83
N SER A 154 -10.79 -29.15 -59.28
CA SER A 154 -9.98 -29.43 -60.47
C SER A 154 -8.49 -29.37 -60.11
N PRO A 155 -7.63 -30.26 -60.65
CA PRO A 155 -6.22 -29.97 -60.85
C PRO A 155 -6.04 -29.17 -62.15
N LEU A 156 -4.92 -28.48 -62.30
CA LEU A 156 -4.49 -27.70 -63.50
C LEU A 156 -4.91 -26.23 -63.51
N LEU A 157 -4.16 -25.39 -62.78
CA LEU A 157 -3.75 -24.12 -63.36
C LEU A 157 -2.41 -23.62 -62.78
N ARG A 158 -1.39 -23.75 -63.62
CA ARG A 158 -0.20 -22.88 -63.72
C ARG A 158 0.88 -23.01 -62.64
N LEU A 159 1.73 -24.00 -62.92
CA LEU A 159 3.19 -23.87 -62.92
C LEU A 159 3.70 -22.53 -63.48
N ALA A 160 4.81 -22.09 -62.88
CA ALA A 160 5.91 -21.30 -63.46
C ALA A 160 5.65 -19.84 -63.88
N GLY A 161 6.29 -18.92 -63.14
CA GLY A 161 6.61 -17.54 -63.55
C GLY A 161 7.77 -17.00 -62.68
N PRO A 162 8.65 -16.12 -63.20
CA PRO A 162 10.05 -16.02 -62.80
C PRO A 162 10.29 -15.16 -61.53
N ARG A 163 11.40 -15.44 -60.84
CA ARG A 163 12.04 -14.47 -59.91
C ARG A 163 12.69 -13.35 -60.74
N SER A 164 12.21 -12.13 -60.58
CA SER A 164 13.03 -10.91 -60.59
C SER A 164 12.26 -9.80 -59.89
N ASP A 165 13.01 -8.84 -59.34
CA ASP A 165 12.57 -7.51 -58.93
C ASP A 165 12.05 -7.39 -57.50
N GLN A 166 13.02 -7.36 -56.59
CA GLN A 166 12.92 -6.71 -55.31
C GLN A 166 12.70 -5.20 -55.52
N PRO A 167 11.54 -4.62 -55.14
CA PRO A 167 11.38 -3.18 -55.16
C PRO A 167 12.14 -2.57 -53.99
N ASP A 168 12.77 -1.43 -54.27
CA ASP A 168 13.62 -0.66 -53.38
C ASP A 168 13.07 -0.53 -51.96
N ARG A 169 13.94 -0.75 -50.97
CA ARG A 169 13.65 -0.40 -49.58
C ARG A 169 13.45 1.12 -49.52
N PRO A 170 12.34 1.64 -49.00
CA PRO A 170 12.26 3.07 -48.72
C PRO A 170 13.35 3.43 -47.70
N SER A 171 14.11 4.46 -48.07
CA SER A 171 15.12 5.12 -47.25
C SER A 171 14.55 5.55 -45.91
N HIS A 172 15.41 5.55 -44.90
CA HIS A 172 15.16 5.96 -43.53
C HIS A 172 14.43 7.31 -43.41
N ASP A 173 13.12 7.26 -43.26
CA ASP A 173 12.39 8.31 -42.55
C ASP A 173 12.55 8.01 -41.05
N VAL A 174 13.67 8.48 -40.49
CA VAL A 174 13.76 8.72 -39.05
C VAL A 174 12.74 9.80 -38.76
N VAL A 175 11.52 9.42 -38.38
CA VAL A 175 10.55 10.34 -37.80
C VAL A 175 11.22 10.97 -36.57
N PRO A 176 11.57 12.26 -36.56
CA PRO A 176 12.12 12.89 -35.38
C PRO A 176 10.95 13.16 -34.43
N GLY A 177 10.98 12.55 -33.25
CA GLY A 177 10.23 13.04 -32.11
C GLY A 177 8.81 12.50 -31.93
N ALA A 178 8.63 11.18 -31.89
CA ALA A 178 7.65 10.67 -30.92
C ALA A 178 8.24 10.97 -29.53
N PRO A 179 7.59 11.76 -28.65
CA PRO A 179 8.04 11.85 -27.28
C PRO A 179 8.09 10.41 -26.77
N THR A 180 9.28 10.01 -26.31
CA THR A 180 9.41 8.86 -25.43
C THR A 180 8.62 9.22 -24.19
N ALA A 181 7.30 9.02 -24.25
CA ALA A 181 6.41 8.94 -23.11
C ALA A 181 6.88 7.70 -22.34
N ALA A 182 7.99 7.92 -21.64
CA ALA A 182 8.76 6.95 -20.92
C ALA A 182 7.86 6.44 -19.82
N PHE A 183 7.15 5.34 -20.10
CA PHE A 183 6.50 4.47 -19.14
C PHE A 183 5.99 5.23 -17.90
N ALA A 184 5.14 6.25 -18.12
CA ALA A 184 4.49 6.92 -17.01
C ALA A 184 3.65 5.84 -16.32
N ILE A 185 4.10 5.41 -15.14
CA ILE A 185 3.36 4.45 -14.32
C ILE A 185 1.96 5.06 -14.19
N PRO A 186 0.92 4.39 -14.67
CA PRO A 186 -0.40 5.00 -14.65
C PRO A 186 -0.73 5.29 -13.19
N ALA A 187 -1.17 6.51 -12.88
CA ALA A 187 -1.54 6.90 -11.51
C ALA A 187 -2.50 5.89 -10.87
N ALA A 188 -3.32 5.23 -11.69
CA ALA A 188 -4.16 4.10 -11.31
C ALA A 188 -3.39 2.89 -10.72
N ALA A 189 -2.18 2.57 -11.18
CA ALA A 189 -1.33 1.53 -10.59
C ALA A 189 -0.82 1.94 -9.20
N TYR A 190 -0.32 3.18 -9.06
CA TYR A 190 0.10 3.72 -7.77
C TYR A 190 -1.05 3.70 -6.76
N LEU A 191 -2.21 4.26 -7.13
CA LEU A 191 -3.41 4.31 -6.28
C LEU A 191 -3.92 2.91 -5.90
N ARG A 192 -3.84 1.92 -6.81
CA ARG A 192 -4.19 0.53 -6.49
C ARG A 192 -3.28 -0.05 -5.41
N THR A 193 -1.96 0.13 -5.52
CA THR A 193 -1.03 -0.36 -4.49
C THR A 193 -1.22 0.35 -3.16
N LEU A 194 -1.44 1.67 -3.19
CA LEU A 194 -1.68 2.48 -2.01
C LEU A 194 -2.98 2.07 -1.29
N ARG A 195 -4.08 1.91 -2.04
CA ARG A 195 -5.37 1.45 -1.51
C ARG A 195 -5.23 0.08 -0.84
N ARG A 196 -4.56 -0.87 -1.48
CA ARG A 196 -4.34 -2.21 -0.90
C ARG A 196 -3.55 -2.13 0.40
N ALA A 197 -2.47 -1.36 0.42
CA ALA A 197 -1.67 -1.16 1.63
C ALA A 197 -2.49 -0.52 2.76
N ALA A 198 -3.29 0.50 2.45
CA ALA A 198 -4.16 1.16 3.41
C ALA A 198 -5.24 0.22 3.98
N LEU A 199 -5.84 -0.64 3.16
CA LEU A 199 -6.82 -1.63 3.63
C LEU A 199 -6.20 -2.66 4.58
N VAL A 200 -4.99 -3.15 4.26
CA VAL A 200 -4.26 -4.06 5.15
C VAL A 200 -3.87 -3.37 6.45
N ALA A 201 -3.39 -2.11 6.38
CA ALA A 201 -3.03 -1.33 7.56
C ALA A 201 -4.23 -1.04 8.46
N TRP A 202 -5.37 -0.67 7.86
CA TRP A 202 -6.62 -0.45 8.58
C TRP A 202 -7.08 -1.73 9.28
N GLY A 203 -7.14 -2.85 8.56
CA GLY A 203 -7.54 -4.13 9.13
C GLY A 203 -6.62 -4.58 10.28
N ALA A 204 -5.30 -4.37 10.14
CA ALA A 204 -4.36 -4.66 11.21
C ALA A 204 -4.60 -3.81 12.46
N ALA A 205 -4.83 -2.50 12.30
CA ALA A 205 -5.14 -1.61 13.42
C ALA A 205 -6.48 -1.94 14.08
N THR A 206 -7.52 -2.26 13.30
CA THR A 206 -8.83 -2.68 13.82
C THR A 206 -8.75 -4.01 14.57
N LEU A 207 -7.98 -4.97 14.08
CA LEU A 207 -7.74 -6.23 14.80
C LEU A 207 -6.99 -5.98 16.10
N TYR A 208 -6.00 -5.08 16.10
CA TYR A 208 -5.29 -4.72 17.32
C TYR A 208 -6.20 -4.02 18.34
N ALA A 209 -7.07 -3.10 17.89
CA ALA A 209 -8.10 -2.50 18.75
C ALA A 209 -9.06 -3.54 19.34
N ALA A 210 -9.42 -4.57 18.57
CA ALA A 210 -10.23 -5.67 19.10
C ALA A 210 -9.47 -6.48 20.18
N THR A 211 -8.16 -6.68 20.04
CA THR A 211 -7.36 -7.33 21.08
C THR A 211 -7.26 -6.48 22.35
N ASP A 212 -7.24 -5.16 22.20
CA ASP A 212 -7.20 -4.22 23.32
C ASP A 212 -8.50 -4.25 24.12
N GLU A 213 -9.65 -4.13 23.46
CA GLU A 213 -10.97 -4.23 24.09
C GLU A 213 -11.19 -5.61 24.72
N PHE A 214 -10.67 -6.68 24.10
CA PHE A 214 -10.65 -8.01 24.70
C PHE A 214 -9.80 -8.06 25.98
N HIS A 215 -8.63 -7.43 25.99
CA HIS A 215 -7.78 -7.35 27.18
C HIS A 215 -8.46 -6.56 28.31
N GLN A 216 -9.18 -5.49 27.98
CA GLN A 216 -9.95 -4.70 28.94
C GLN A 216 -11.05 -5.52 29.65
N LEU A 217 -11.56 -6.62 29.08
CA LEU A 217 -12.49 -7.53 29.76
C LEU A 217 -11.89 -8.18 31.02
N PHE A 218 -10.56 -8.25 31.11
CA PHE A 218 -9.86 -8.80 32.27
C PHE A 218 -9.48 -7.72 33.29
N VAL A 219 -9.74 -6.44 33.01
CA VAL A 219 -9.43 -5.32 33.90
C VAL A 219 -10.69 -4.95 34.71
N PRO A 220 -10.64 -4.98 36.05
CA PRO A 220 -11.79 -4.63 36.89
C PRO A 220 -12.31 -3.21 36.59
N GLY A 221 -13.63 -3.08 36.42
CA GLY A 221 -14.28 -1.79 36.18
C GLY A 221 -14.17 -1.27 34.75
N ARG A 222 -13.69 -2.09 33.80
CA ARG A 222 -13.79 -1.84 32.36
C ARG A 222 -14.78 -2.82 31.73
N ALA A 223 -15.43 -2.40 30.65
CA ALA A 223 -16.24 -3.26 29.81
C ALA A 223 -15.68 -3.15 28.39
N GLY A 224 -15.24 -4.26 27.82
CA GLY A 224 -14.83 -4.32 26.42
C GLY A 224 -16.07 -4.16 25.53
N LEU A 225 -16.14 -3.08 24.77
CA LEU A 225 -17.31 -2.76 23.95
C LEU A 225 -16.97 -2.87 22.46
N PRO A 226 -17.74 -3.64 21.66
CA PRO A 226 -17.56 -3.66 20.22
C PRO A 226 -17.67 -2.28 19.57
N THR A 227 -18.45 -1.37 20.17
CA THR A 227 -18.57 0.02 19.71
C THR A 227 -17.26 0.79 19.83
N ASP A 228 -16.41 0.45 20.80
CA ASP A 228 -15.13 1.13 21.02
C ASP A 228 -14.12 0.72 19.94
N VAL A 229 -14.09 -0.58 19.59
CA VAL A 229 -13.36 -1.08 18.42
C VAL A 229 -13.76 -0.35 17.14
N LEU A 230 -15.07 -0.11 16.95
CA LEU A 230 -15.57 0.60 15.76
C LEU A 230 -15.14 2.06 15.74
N ILE A 231 -15.22 2.75 16.88
CA ILE A 231 -14.78 4.15 17.02
C ILE A 231 -13.28 4.24 16.67
N ASP A 232 -12.45 3.36 17.22
CA ASP A 232 -11.01 3.34 16.96
C ASP A 232 -10.68 2.99 15.51
N ALA A 233 -11.45 2.05 14.92
CA ALA A 233 -11.36 1.75 13.49
C ALA A 233 -11.70 2.97 12.62
N THR A 234 -12.63 3.84 13.03
CA THR A 234 -12.91 5.08 12.29
C THR A 234 -11.76 6.08 12.38
N GLY A 235 -11.12 6.20 13.55
CA GLY A 235 -9.91 7.00 13.73
C GLY A 235 -8.77 6.55 12.82
N ALA A 236 -8.52 5.23 12.79
CA ALA A 236 -7.55 4.62 11.88
C ALA A 236 -7.87 4.88 10.41
N ALA A 237 -9.13 4.74 10.00
CA ALA A 237 -9.57 5.01 8.63
C ALA A 237 -9.35 6.48 8.23
N LEU A 238 -9.70 7.43 9.11
CA LEU A 238 -9.52 8.86 8.84
C LEU A 238 -8.04 9.23 8.70
N GLY A 239 -7.18 8.75 9.60
CA GLY A 239 -5.73 8.97 9.51
C GLY A 239 -5.13 8.44 8.22
N LEU A 240 -5.51 7.21 7.83
CA LEU A 240 -5.07 6.60 6.57
C LEU A 240 -5.60 7.35 5.34
N LEU A 241 -6.84 7.83 5.36
CA LEU A 241 -7.43 8.60 4.26
C LEU A 241 -6.63 9.87 4.01
N VAL A 242 -6.33 10.64 5.05
CA VAL A 242 -5.51 11.86 4.96
C VAL A 242 -4.13 11.53 4.42
N ALA A 243 -3.44 10.52 4.98
CA ALA A 243 -2.11 10.14 4.51
C ALA A 243 -2.11 9.67 3.05
N CYS A 244 -3.12 8.90 2.62
CA CYS A 244 -3.26 8.45 1.25
C CYS A 244 -3.50 9.61 0.29
N ALA A 245 -4.35 10.57 0.66
CA ALA A 245 -4.60 11.77 -0.13
C ALA A 245 -3.33 12.60 -0.32
N LEU A 246 -2.56 12.82 0.76
CA LEU A 246 -1.29 13.55 0.70
C LEU A 246 -0.26 12.83 -0.18
N MET A 247 -0.11 11.52 -0.03
CA MET A 247 0.80 10.72 -0.84
C MET A 247 0.41 10.71 -2.32
N ALA A 248 -0.87 10.59 -2.64
CA ALA A 248 -1.38 10.67 -3.99
C ALA A 248 -1.14 12.05 -4.60
N ALA A 249 -1.44 13.14 -3.88
CA ALA A 249 -1.19 14.50 -4.33
C ALA A 249 0.30 14.75 -4.62
N PHE A 250 1.18 14.27 -3.75
CA PHE A 250 2.63 14.37 -3.95
C PHE A 250 3.12 13.54 -5.15
N TYR A 251 2.54 12.35 -5.35
CA TYR A 251 2.83 11.53 -6.53
C TYR A 251 2.45 12.25 -7.82
N HIS A 252 1.25 12.85 -7.88
CA HIS A 252 0.82 13.64 -9.04
C HIS A 252 1.74 14.82 -9.32
N ARG A 253 2.15 15.57 -8.28
CA ARG A 253 3.10 16.69 -8.42
C ARG A 253 4.49 16.29 -8.91
N ARG A 254 4.92 15.04 -8.69
CA ARG A 254 6.18 14.52 -9.22
C ARG A 254 6.10 14.04 -10.67
N ALA A 255 4.89 13.73 -11.13
CA ALA A 255 4.64 13.17 -12.46
C ALA A 255 4.24 14.24 -13.49
N SER A 256 3.85 15.43 -13.04
CA SER A 256 3.61 16.64 -13.87
C SER A 256 4.88 17.47 -13.96
#